data_AF-A0A0P9R7P6-F1
#
_entry.id   AF-A0A0P9R7P6-F1
#
_cell.length_a   1.000
_cell.length_b   1.000
_cell.length_c   1.000
_cell.angle_alpha   90.00
_cell.angle_beta   90.00
_cell.angle_gamma   90.00
#
_symmetry.space_group_name_H-M   'P 1'
#
loop_
_entity.id
_entity.type
_entity.pdbx_description
1 polymer ?
#
loop_
_entity_poly.entity_id
_entity_poly.type
_entity_poly.pdbx_seq_one_letter_code
_entity_poly.pdbx_strand_id
1 'polypeptide(L)'
;GVFNKLELHDVHVSRGRDYAMNSLQSKEHAKFLLEGHALRAGPGEIHRDSLQDMSRRLARAPHGVGIVVIAGMSDINALITTCPDMVRKRVDDITIMGGVEPLKDADGFVQPDARAYNNATDMDAARSLYR
;
A
#
# COMPACT_ATOMS: atom_id res chain seq x y z
N GLY A 1 -12.98 0.79 13.32
CA GLY A 1 -12.53 -0.22 14.31
C GLY A 1 -11.54 0.39 15.28
N VAL A 2 -10.24 0.10 15.12
CA VAL A 2 -9.16 0.69 15.94
C VAL A 2 -9.15 2.22 15.88
N PHE A 3 -9.17 2.82 14.68
CA PHE A 3 -9.23 4.28 14.52
C PHE A 3 -10.41 4.91 15.29
N ASN A 4 -11.59 4.29 15.25
CA ASN A 4 -12.78 4.76 15.99
C ASN A 4 -12.53 4.77 17.50
N LYS A 5 -11.83 3.76 18.05
CA LYS A 5 -11.49 3.71 19.49
C LYS A 5 -10.43 4.74 19.89
N LEU A 6 -9.67 5.24 18.91
CA LEU A 6 -8.73 6.35 19.07
C LEU A 6 -9.37 7.70 18.75
N GLU A 7 -10.70 7.75 18.57
CA GLU A 7 -11.46 8.97 18.24
C GLU A 7 -11.06 9.62 16.89
N LEU A 8 -10.45 8.83 15.99
CA LEU A 8 -10.02 9.26 14.65
C LEU A 8 -11.07 8.90 13.59
N HIS A 9 -12.26 9.47 13.70
CA HIS A 9 -13.42 9.10 12.88
C HIS A 9 -13.30 9.52 11.40
N ASP A 10 -12.46 10.50 11.08
CA ASP A 10 -12.29 11.01 9.72
C ASP A 10 -11.28 10.18 8.89
N VAL A 11 -10.69 9.13 9.47
CA VAL A 11 -9.79 8.23 8.75
C VAL A 11 -10.59 7.35 7.81
N HIS A 12 -10.45 7.61 6.52
CA HIS A 12 -11.07 6.84 5.46
C HIS A 12 -10.35 5.52 5.22
N VAL A 13 -11.00 4.40 5.52
CA VAL A 13 -10.40 3.05 5.38
C VAL A 13 -10.98 2.32 4.18
N SER A 14 -10.10 1.88 3.29
CA SER A 14 -10.46 1.12 2.08
C SER A 14 -9.72 -0.20 2.04
N ARG A 15 -10.39 -1.24 1.55
CA ARG A 15 -9.77 -2.52 1.22
C ARG A 15 -8.92 -2.35 -0.04
N GLY A 16 -7.72 -2.92 -0.01
CA GLY A 16 -6.87 -3.05 -1.19
C GLY A 16 -7.45 -3.97 -2.26
N ARG A 17 -6.77 -4.00 -3.41
CA ARG A 17 -7.04 -4.94 -4.50
C ARG A 17 -6.43 -6.32 -4.24
N ASP A 18 -6.93 -7.29 -5.01
CA ASP A 18 -6.30 -8.60 -5.06
C ASP A 18 -4.93 -8.51 -5.75
N TYR A 19 -4.01 -9.40 -5.35
CA TYR A 19 -2.70 -9.58 -5.95
C TYR A 19 -2.39 -11.07 -6.09
N ALA A 20 -1.41 -11.41 -6.93
CA ALA A 20 -1.05 -12.80 -7.17
C ALA A 20 -0.43 -13.42 -5.91
N MET A 21 -0.96 -14.57 -5.48
CA MET A 21 -0.42 -15.34 -4.36
C MET A 21 -0.19 -16.78 -4.79
N ASN A 22 0.99 -17.31 -4.47
CA ASN A 22 1.22 -18.75 -4.51
C ASN A 22 0.57 -19.45 -3.29
N SER A 23 0.59 -20.78 -3.27
CA SER A 23 -0.06 -21.57 -2.21
C SER A 23 0.53 -21.32 -0.81
N LEU A 24 1.84 -21.07 -0.72
CA LEU A 24 2.50 -20.74 0.54
C LEU A 24 2.05 -19.37 1.04
N GLN A 25 2.10 -18.35 0.18
CA GLN A 25 1.65 -16.99 0.49
C GLN A 25 0.18 -16.97 0.90
N SER A 26 -0.69 -17.70 0.19
CA SER A 26 -2.12 -17.77 0.55
C SER A 26 -2.34 -18.31 1.97
N LYS A 27 -1.48 -19.22 2.45
CA LYS A 27 -1.55 -19.74 3.82
C LYS A 27 -0.99 -18.74 4.82
N GLU A 28 0.16 -18.15 4.53
CA GLU A 28 0.87 -17.24 5.44
C GLU A 28 0.16 -15.89 5.58
N HIS A 29 -0.32 -15.31 4.47
CA HIS A 29 -0.99 -14.01 4.44
C HIS A 29 -2.44 -14.07 4.96
N ALA A 30 -2.98 -15.28 5.16
CA ALA A 30 -4.28 -15.49 5.80
C ALA A 30 -4.22 -15.44 7.34
N LYS A 31 -3.04 -15.21 7.94
CA LYS A 31 -2.89 -15.09 9.39
C LYS A 31 -3.72 -13.92 9.93
N PHE A 32 -4.68 -14.22 10.78
CA PHE A 32 -5.51 -13.25 11.49
C PHE A 32 -5.54 -13.58 12.98
N LEU A 33 -5.09 -12.66 13.83
CA LEU A 33 -4.97 -12.88 15.28
C LEU A 33 -6.33 -12.81 15.97
N LEU A 34 -6.56 -13.70 16.94
CA LEU A 34 -7.87 -13.87 17.56
C LEU A 34 -8.30 -12.63 18.36
N GLU A 35 -7.34 -11.97 18.99
CA GLU A 35 -7.51 -10.76 19.81
C GLU A 35 -8.10 -9.61 18.99
N GLY A 36 -7.86 -9.58 17.68
CA GLY A 36 -8.38 -8.55 16.78
C GLY A 36 -9.87 -8.67 16.47
N HIS A 37 -10.50 -9.83 16.71
CA HIS A 37 -11.91 -10.05 16.32
C HIS A 37 -12.88 -9.07 16.98
N ALA A 38 -12.65 -8.72 18.24
CA ALA A 38 -13.47 -7.80 19.02
C ALA A 38 -13.24 -6.31 18.66
N LEU A 39 -12.22 -6.01 17.85
CA LEU A 39 -11.87 -4.65 17.41
C LEU A 39 -12.39 -4.31 16.01
N ARG A 40 -13.05 -5.25 15.34
CA ARG A 40 -13.58 -5.06 13.99
C ARG A 40 -14.64 -3.95 13.98
N ALA A 41 -14.56 -3.12 12.94
CA ALA A 41 -15.58 -2.13 12.63
C ALA A 41 -16.92 -2.80 12.26
N GLY A 42 -18.01 -2.03 12.31
CA GLY A 42 -19.30 -2.48 11.82
C GLY A 42 -19.29 -2.77 10.32
N PRO A 43 -20.24 -3.59 9.82
CA PRO A 43 -20.41 -3.81 8.39
C PRO A 43 -20.66 -2.48 7.66
N GLY A 44 -19.94 -2.24 6.56
CA GLY A 44 -20.11 -1.03 5.73
C GLY A 44 -19.18 0.14 6.07
N GLU A 45 -18.44 0.08 7.18
CA GLU A 45 -17.44 1.11 7.52
C GLU A 45 -16.17 1.04 6.65
N ILE A 46 -16.00 -0.03 5.87
CA ILE A 46 -14.81 -0.24 5.03
C ILE A 46 -15.21 -0.16 3.56
N HIS A 47 -14.58 0.79 2.86
CA HIS A 47 -14.72 0.96 1.41
C HIS A 47 -13.99 -0.16 0.66
N ARG A 48 -14.35 -0.40 -0.60
CA ARG A 48 -13.85 -1.56 -1.37
C ARG A 48 -12.93 -1.19 -2.54
N ASP A 49 -12.65 0.09 -2.75
CA ASP A 49 -11.87 0.59 -3.89
C ASP A 49 -10.79 1.60 -3.43
N SER A 50 -9.67 1.05 -2.97
CA SER A 50 -8.48 1.81 -2.55
C SER A 50 -7.99 2.77 -3.63
N LEU A 51 -7.95 2.34 -4.90
CA LEU A 51 -7.41 3.15 -6.00
C LEU A 51 -8.28 4.38 -6.26
N GLN A 52 -9.60 4.20 -6.33
CA GLN A 52 -10.51 5.33 -6.54
C GLN A 52 -10.43 6.31 -5.38
N ASP A 53 -10.39 5.81 -4.14
CA ASP A 53 -10.38 6.66 -2.95
C ASP A 53 -9.04 7.42 -2.82
N MET A 54 -7.90 6.79 -3.10
CA MET A 54 -6.60 7.48 -3.17
C MET A 54 -6.55 8.52 -4.29
N SER A 55 -7.01 8.18 -5.49
CA SER A 55 -7.03 9.11 -6.64
C SER A 55 -7.90 10.33 -6.35
N ARG A 56 -9.08 10.13 -5.75
CA ARG A 56 -9.98 11.22 -5.33
C ARG A 56 -9.34 12.10 -4.27
N ARG A 57 -8.59 11.51 -3.33
CA ARG A 57 -7.86 12.26 -2.30
C ARG A 57 -6.78 13.14 -2.90
N LEU A 58 -5.94 12.60 -3.80
CA LEU A 58 -4.89 13.37 -4.49
C LEU A 58 -5.47 14.50 -5.37
N ALA A 59 -6.58 14.26 -6.06
CA ALA A 59 -7.23 15.26 -6.90
C ALA A 59 -7.74 16.47 -6.09
N ARG A 60 -8.15 16.25 -4.82
CA ARG A 60 -8.74 17.26 -3.94
C ARG A 60 -7.74 17.85 -2.94
N ALA A 61 -6.54 17.29 -2.82
CA ALA A 61 -5.55 17.76 -1.87
C ALA A 61 -5.11 19.21 -2.23
N PRO A 62 -5.18 20.15 -1.28
CA PRO A 62 -4.76 21.54 -1.54
C PRO A 62 -3.23 21.67 -1.67
N HIS A 63 -2.49 20.72 -1.10
CA HIS A 63 -1.03 20.65 -1.08
C HIS A 63 -0.57 19.25 -1.50
N GLY A 64 0.74 19.09 -1.66
CA GLY A 64 1.33 17.77 -1.86
C GLY A 64 1.09 16.84 -0.67
N VAL A 65 1.11 15.54 -0.94
CA VAL A 65 0.79 14.48 0.01
C VAL A 65 2.00 13.57 0.17
N GLY A 66 2.42 13.34 1.42
CA GLY A 66 3.37 12.27 1.73
C GLY A 66 2.66 10.92 1.80
N ILE A 67 3.30 9.88 1.25
CA ILE A 67 2.78 8.51 1.26
C ILE A 67 3.70 7.64 2.11
N VAL A 68 3.11 6.92 3.07
CA VAL A 68 3.84 6.00 3.94
C VAL A 68 3.43 4.57 3.61
N VAL A 69 4.40 3.74 3.21
CA VAL A 69 4.19 2.35 2.81
C VAL A 69 4.80 1.41 3.85
N ILE A 70 3.94 0.79 4.65
CA ILE A 70 4.31 -0.12 5.75
C ILE A 70 3.74 -1.54 5.56
N ALA A 71 3.38 -1.90 4.33
CA ALA A 71 2.84 -3.20 3.93
C ALA A 71 3.23 -3.53 2.47
N GLY A 72 2.64 -4.58 1.90
CA GLY A 72 2.75 -4.90 0.47
C GLY A 72 2.34 -3.74 -0.44
N MET A 73 2.94 -3.68 -1.63
CA MET A 73 3.00 -2.46 -2.45
C MET A 73 1.96 -2.40 -3.59
N SER A 74 1.06 -3.38 -3.68
CA SER A 74 0.15 -3.55 -4.82
C SER A 74 -0.75 -2.34 -5.08
N ASP A 75 -1.34 -1.75 -4.05
CA ASP A 75 -2.27 -0.63 -4.19
C ASP A 75 -1.58 0.69 -4.59
N ILE A 76 -0.42 1.00 -3.99
CA ILE A 76 0.33 2.21 -4.34
C ILE A 76 0.96 2.08 -5.73
N ASN A 77 1.46 0.88 -6.08
CA ASN A 77 1.93 0.63 -7.44
C ASN A 77 0.79 0.80 -8.46
N ALA A 78 -0.42 0.34 -8.13
CA ALA A 78 -1.58 0.57 -8.99
C ALA A 78 -1.91 2.06 -9.16
N LEU A 79 -1.78 2.86 -8.11
CA LEU A 79 -1.98 4.32 -8.19
C LEU A 79 -0.97 4.97 -9.12
N ILE A 80 0.32 4.62 -9.01
CA ILE A 80 1.38 5.20 -9.82
C ILE A 80 1.28 4.78 -11.28
N THR A 81 0.95 3.52 -11.55
CA THR A 81 0.81 3.01 -12.92
C THR A 81 -0.47 3.48 -13.61
N THR A 82 -1.56 3.69 -12.86
CA THR A 82 -2.84 4.15 -13.43
C THR A 82 -2.93 5.67 -13.52
N CYS A 83 -2.31 6.40 -12.59
CA CYS A 83 -2.40 7.86 -12.50
C CYS A 83 -1.02 8.54 -12.35
N PRO A 84 -0.03 8.25 -13.24
CA PRO A 84 1.35 8.68 -13.06
C PRO A 84 1.51 10.20 -12.98
N ASP A 85 0.78 10.95 -13.82
CA ASP A 85 0.86 12.41 -13.83
C ASP A 85 0.26 13.05 -12.59
N MET A 86 -0.79 12.43 -12.03
CA MET A 86 -1.39 12.88 -10.79
C MET A 86 -0.43 12.67 -9.63
N VAL A 87 0.19 11.49 -9.54
CA VAL A 87 1.18 11.21 -8.50
C VAL A 87 2.36 12.16 -8.61
N ARG A 88 2.96 12.31 -9.79
CA ARG A 88 4.10 13.23 -10.02
C ARG A 88 3.80 14.67 -9.59
N LYS A 89 2.55 15.13 -9.73
CA LYS A 89 2.14 16.49 -9.40
C LYS A 89 1.71 16.67 -7.93
N ARG A 90 1.23 15.62 -7.27
CA ARG A 90 0.50 15.72 -5.99
C ARG A 90 1.14 14.95 -4.84
N VAL A 91 2.16 14.13 -5.09
CA VAL A 91 2.88 13.38 -4.06
C VAL A 91 4.25 13.99 -3.88
N ASP A 92 4.57 14.40 -2.65
CA ASP A 92 5.84 15.03 -2.33
C ASP A 92 6.92 13.98 -2.06
N ASP A 93 6.57 12.94 -1.30
CA ASP A 93 7.47 11.86 -0.93
C ASP A 93 6.72 10.53 -0.77
N ILE A 94 7.47 9.44 -0.96
CA ILE A 94 7.02 8.08 -0.65
C ILE A 94 8.07 7.48 0.28
N THR A 95 7.69 7.26 1.53
CA THR A 95 8.53 6.63 2.55
C THR A 95 8.14 5.16 2.69
N ILE A 96 9.07 4.25 2.41
CA ILE A 96 8.82 2.80 2.36
C ILE A 96 9.58 2.08 3.48
N MET A 97 8.87 1.35 4.33
CA MET A 97 9.48 0.35 5.20
C MET A 97 9.73 -0.92 4.39
N GLY A 98 10.90 -0.99 3.75
CA GLY A 98 11.31 -2.11 2.90
C GLY A 98 12.79 -2.42 3.05
N GLY A 99 13.35 -3.05 2.02
CA GLY A 99 14.79 -3.24 1.87
C GLY A 99 15.26 -2.79 0.49
N VAL A 100 16.52 -2.38 0.40
CA VAL A 100 17.17 -1.99 -0.85
C VAL A 100 18.20 -3.05 -1.21
N GLU A 101 18.11 -3.57 -2.43
CA GLU A 101 19.11 -4.47 -2.97
C GLU A 101 20.45 -3.72 -3.14
N PRO A 102 21.58 -4.27 -2.65
CA PRO A 102 22.90 -3.68 -2.86
C PRO A 102 23.23 -3.35 -4.32
N LEU A 103 22.78 -4.19 -5.26
CA LEU A 103 22.99 -3.97 -6.69
C LEU A 103 21.82 -3.20 -7.31
N LYS A 104 22.14 -2.27 -8.20
CA LYS A 104 21.17 -1.57 -9.04
C LYS A 104 20.62 -2.48 -10.15
N ASP A 105 19.49 -2.12 -10.72
CA ASP A 105 18.96 -2.79 -11.91
C ASP A 105 19.81 -2.49 -13.17
N ALA A 106 19.42 -3.08 -14.30
CA ALA A 106 20.14 -2.95 -15.57
C ALA A 106 20.22 -1.50 -16.08
N ASP A 107 19.29 -0.63 -15.67
CA ASP A 107 19.23 0.77 -16.04
C ASP A 107 19.87 1.69 -14.99
N GLY A 108 20.41 1.11 -13.91
CA GLY A 108 21.09 1.84 -12.85
C GLY A 108 20.16 2.42 -11.76
N PHE A 109 18.90 1.99 -11.72
CA PHE A 109 17.94 2.36 -10.67
C PHE A 109 18.09 1.48 -9.42
N VAL A 110 17.66 2.02 -8.29
CA VAL A 110 17.56 1.26 -7.03
C VAL A 110 16.43 0.24 -7.17
N GLN A 111 16.62 -0.97 -6.64
CA GLN A 111 15.60 -2.03 -6.69
C GLN A 111 15.32 -2.61 -5.29
N PRO A 112 14.13 -3.18 -5.07
CA PRO A 112 13.76 -3.74 -3.77
C PRO A 112 14.55 -5.02 -3.47
N ASP A 113 15.01 -5.16 -2.22
CA ASP A 113 15.59 -6.40 -1.70
C ASP A 113 14.50 -7.49 -1.59
N ALA A 114 14.75 -8.66 -2.19
CA ALA A 114 13.80 -9.77 -2.17
C ALA A 114 13.56 -10.41 -0.79
N ARG A 115 14.44 -10.14 0.18
CA ARG A 115 14.37 -10.68 1.54
C ARG A 115 13.51 -9.84 2.48
N ALA A 116 13.22 -8.59 2.12
CA ALA A 116 12.40 -7.71 2.94
C ALA A 116 10.91 -8.08 2.82
N TYR A 117 10.23 -8.26 3.94
CA TYR A 117 8.86 -8.80 3.99
C TYR A 117 7.85 -8.02 3.13
N ASN A 118 7.84 -6.70 3.23
CA ASN A 118 6.92 -5.85 2.47
C ASN A 118 7.20 -5.89 0.97
N ASN A 119 8.46 -6.02 0.58
CA ASN A 119 8.84 -6.21 -0.83
C ASN A 119 8.37 -7.58 -1.33
N ALA A 120 8.62 -8.64 -0.56
CA ALA A 120 8.30 -10.03 -0.89
C ALA A 120 6.80 -10.34 -0.95
N THR A 121 5.95 -9.48 -0.36
CA THR A 121 4.49 -9.64 -0.39
C THR A 121 3.96 -9.62 -1.82
N ASP A 122 4.45 -8.68 -2.63
CA ASP A 122 4.19 -8.56 -4.06
C ASP A 122 5.44 -7.96 -4.73
N MET A 123 6.35 -8.84 -5.11
CA MET A 123 7.68 -8.44 -5.61
C MET A 123 7.60 -7.64 -6.91
N ASP A 124 6.64 -7.95 -7.76
CA ASP A 124 6.49 -7.26 -9.04
C ASP A 124 5.95 -5.85 -8.84
N ALA A 125 4.98 -5.67 -7.92
CA ALA A 125 4.55 -4.34 -7.51
C ALA A 125 5.67 -3.56 -6.82
N ALA A 126 6.49 -4.20 -6.00
CA ALA A 126 7.63 -3.54 -5.35
C ALA A 126 8.68 -3.06 -6.37
N ARG A 127 9.04 -3.90 -7.35
CA ARG A 127 9.98 -3.54 -8.42
C ARG A 127 9.46 -2.38 -9.26
N SER A 128 8.17 -2.44 -9.60
CA SER A 128 7.49 -1.40 -10.36
C SER A 128 7.38 -0.09 -9.58
N LEU A 129 7.20 -0.14 -8.25
CA LEU A 129 7.10 1.06 -7.41
C LEU A 129 8.45 1.77 -7.22
N TYR A 130 9.55 1.00 -7.08
CA TYR A 130 10.89 1.55 -6.84
C TYR A 130 11.48 2.24 -8.08
N ARG A 131 10.96 1.92 -9.27
CA ARG A 131 11.46 2.36 -10.56
C ARG A 131 10.69 3.59 -11.07
#